data_AF-A0A2M8ASH0-F1
#
_entry.id   AF-A0A2M8ASH0-F1
#
_cell.length_a   1.000
_cell.length_b   1.000
_cell.length_c   1.000
_cell.angle_alpha   90.00
_cell.angle_beta   90.00
_cell.angle_gamma   90.00
#
_symmetry.space_group_name_H-M   'P 1'
#
loop_
_entity.id
_entity.type
_entity.pdbx_description
1 polymer ?
#
loop_
_entity_poly.entity_id
_entity_poly.type
_entity_poly.pdbx_seq_one_letter_code
_entity_poly.pdbx_strand_id
1 'polypeptide(L)'
;MKPIRLSGHAKEQCFFRGTTEEEVIETIKTSYWQPAELGKLECKKNFAFENEWNKKYYKTKQVRPIFVEEDIEIVVITIYTYYF
;
A
#
# COMPACT_ATOMS: atom_id res chain seq x y z
N MET A 1 4.75 14.09 10.09
CA MET A 1 3.87 12.99 9.65
C MET A 1 3.74 11.99 10.78
N LYS A 2 2.55 11.46 11.03
CA LYS A 2 2.31 10.47 12.09
C LYS A 2 3.05 9.15 11.82
N PRO A 3 3.43 8.37 12.85
CA PRO A 3 3.90 7.00 12.68
C PRO A 3 2.91 6.17 11.85
N ILE A 4 3.43 5.30 10.99
CA ILE A 4 2.61 4.42 10.15
C ILE A 4 2.78 3.01 10.68
N ARG A 5 1.67 2.37 11.05
CA ARG A 5 1.62 1.00 11.53
C ARG A 5 0.76 0.16 10.60
N LEU A 6 1.32 -0.94 10.10
CA LEU A 6 0.53 -1.95 9.40
C LEU A 6 -0.13 -2.86 10.44
N SER A 7 -1.45 -3.07 10.29
CA SER A 7 -2.14 -4.11 11.05
C SER A 7 -1.53 -5.49 10.77
N GLY A 8 -1.72 -6.47 11.68
CA GLY A 8 -1.23 -7.84 11.46
C GLY A 8 -1.71 -8.41 10.12
N HIS A 9 -2.99 -8.19 9.81
CA HIS A 9 -3.57 -8.54 8.51
C HIS A 9 -2.85 -7.85 7.34
N ALA A 10 -2.61 -6.53 7.41
CA ALA A 10 -1.92 -5.81 6.34
C ALA A 10 -0.48 -6.30 6.14
N LYS A 11 0.25 -6.60 7.23
CA LYS A 11 1.61 -7.16 7.14
C LYS A 11 1.64 -8.51 6.43
N GLU A 12 0.71 -9.41 6.75
CA GLU A 12 0.58 -10.69 6.05
C GLU A 12 0.24 -10.48 4.56
N GLN A 13 -0.66 -9.56 4.25
CA GLN A 13 -1.06 -9.26 2.87
C GLN A 13 0.09 -8.72 2.03
N CYS A 14 1.08 -8.00 2.59
CA CYS A 14 2.26 -7.54 1.84
C CYS A 14 2.92 -8.70 1.08
N PHE A 15 3.20 -9.80 1.79
CA PHE A 15 3.84 -10.98 1.21
C PHE A 15 2.99 -11.59 0.10
N PHE A 16 1.71 -11.87 0.38
CA PHE A 16 0.81 -12.49 -0.59
C PHE A 16 0.54 -11.64 -1.83
N ARG A 17 0.69 -10.32 -1.71
CA ARG A 17 0.45 -9.36 -2.79
C ARG A 17 1.72 -8.90 -3.49
N GLY A 18 2.90 -9.35 -3.04
CA GLY A 18 4.19 -9.03 -3.68
C GLY A 18 4.63 -7.59 -3.47
N THR A 19 4.33 -7.02 -2.29
CA THR A 19 4.77 -5.68 -1.88
C THR A 19 5.45 -5.73 -0.51
N THR A 20 6.12 -4.65 -0.14
CA THR A 20 6.85 -4.55 1.13
C THR A 20 6.27 -3.46 2.04
N GLU A 21 6.61 -3.50 3.33
CA GLU A 21 6.19 -2.45 4.25
C GLU A 21 6.76 -1.08 3.85
N GLU A 22 7.98 -1.06 3.30
CA GLU A 22 8.66 0.14 2.82
C GLU A 22 7.92 0.78 1.65
N GLU A 23 7.50 0.00 0.66
CA GLU A 23 6.72 0.52 -0.48
C GLU A 23 5.38 1.10 -0.02
N VAL A 24 4.72 0.45 0.95
CA VAL A 24 3.47 0.93 1.55
C VAL A 24 3.70 2.26 2.29
N ILE A 25 4.72 2.32 3.14
CA ILE A 25 5.09 3.50 3.91
C ILE A 25 5.47 4.66 2.97
N GLU A 26 6.24 4.39 1.92
CA GLU A 26 6.64 5.37 0.92
C GLU A 26 5.42 5.92 0.16
N THR A 27 4.50 5.03 -0.22
CA THR A 27 3.24 5.41 -0.90
C THR A 27 2.44 6.38 -0.03
N ILE A 28 2.25 6.07 1.25
CA ILE A 28 1.52 6.94 2.19
C ILE A 28 2.27 8.27 2.41
N LYS A 29 3.61 8.25 2.44
CA LYS A 29 4.44 9.46 2.65
C LYS A 29 4.45 10.43 1.49
N THR A 30 4.35 9.93 0.26
CA THR A 30 4.70 10.70 -0.94
C THR A 30 3.53 10.93 -1.90
N SER A 31 2.45 10.17 -1.78
CA SER A 31 1.28 10.31 -2.64
C SER A 31 0.19 11.16 -2.00
N TYR A 32 -0.64 11.77 -2.84
CA TYR A 32 -1.85 12.47 -2.40
C TYR A 32 -2.87 11.47 -1.84
N TRP A 33 -3.48 11.82 -0.71
CA TRP A 33 -4.49 11.02 -0.04
C TRP A 33 -5.88 11.36 -0.54
N GLN A 34 -6.71 10.34 -0.73
CA GLN A 34 -8.08 10.45 -1.20
C GLN A 34 -9.02 9.68 -0.26
N PRO A 35 -10.28 10.10 -0.12
CA PRO A 35 -11.27 9.33 0.60
C PRO A 35 -11.49 7.95 -0.04
N ALA A 36 -11.63 6.93 0.79
CA ALA A 36 -12.06 5.58 0.44
C ALA A 36 -13.38 5.24 1.15
N GLU A 37 -13.88 4.02 0.97
CA GLU A 37 -15.11 3.57 1.59
C GLU A 37 -15.05 3.57 3.13
N LEU A 38 -16.19 3.79 3.77
CA LEU A 38 -16.37 3.72 5.23
C LEU A 38 -15.45 4.67 6.01
N GLY A 39 -15.25 5.89 5.50
CA GLY A 39 -14.46 6.93 6.16
C GLY A 39 -12.95 6.67 6.18
N LYS A 40 -12.47 5.68 5.41
CA LYS A 40 -11.04 5.39 5.27
C LYS A 40 -10.40 6.35 4.28
N LEU A 41 -9.08 6.31 4.24
CA LEU A 41 -8.25 7.01 3.28
C LEU A 41 -7.49 6.00 2.42
N GLU A 42 -7.13 6.45 1.23
CA GLU A 42 -6.26 5.71 0.34
C GLU A 42 -5.30 6.63 -0.39
N CYS A 43 -4.24 6.04 -0.89
CA CYS A 43 -3.39 6.66 -1.88
C CYS A 43 -2.83 5.56 -2.79
N LYS A 44 -2.14 5.96 -3.85
CA LYS A 44 -1.50 5.01 -4.77
C LYS A 44 -0.19 5.52 -5.30
N LYS A 45 0.74 4.61 -5.55
CA LYS A 45 2.03 4.91 -6.17
C LYS A 45 2.47 3.78 -7.09
N ASN A 46 3.02 4.15 -8.23
CA ASN A 46 3.64 3.21 -9.16
C ASN A 46 5.12 3.09 -8.84
N PHE A 47 5.62 1.86 -8.84
CA PHE A 47 7.01 1.49 -8.70
C PHE A 47 7.47 0.76 -9.96
N ALA A 48 8.72 0.98 -10.36
CA ALA A 48 9.37 0.09 -11.32
C ALA A 48 9.46 -1.31 -10.68
N PHE A 49 8.96 -2.32 -11.37
CA PHE A 49 8.93 -3.69 -10.88
C PHE A 49 9.87 -4.59 -11.69
N GLU A 50 9.78 -4.50 -13.03
CA GLU A 50 10.66 -5.20 -13.97
C GLU A 50 10.93 -6.68 -13.62
N ASN A 51 9.89 -7.37 -13.18
CA ASN A 51 10.00 -8.73 -12.67
C ASN A 51 8.73 -9.55 -12.99
N GLU A 52 8.80 -10.84 -12.72
CA GLU A 52 7.69 -11.75 -12.85
C GLU A 52 6.79 -11.73 -11.61
N TRP A 53 5.47 -11.67 -11.84
CA TRP A 53 4.45 -11.93 -10.84
C TRP A 53 3.47 -12.96 -11.41
N ASN A 54 3.26 -14.08 -10.69
CA ASN A 54 2.38 -15.16 -11.12
C ASN A 54 2.60 -15.63 -12.57
N LYS A 55 3.87 -15.91 -12.96
CA LYS A 55 4.24 -16.40 -14.31
C LYS A 55 4.05 -15.40 -15.45
N LYS A 56 3.89 -14.11 -15.12
CA LYS A 56 3.81 -13.04 -16.10
C LYS A 56 4.75 -11.89 -15.73
N TYR A 57 5.49 -11.40 -16.72
CA TYR A 57 6.36 -10.25 -16.55
C TYR A 57 5.57 -8.94 -16.54
N TYR A 58 5.90 -8.06 -15.61
CA TYR A 58 5.30 -6.73 -15.48
C TYR A 58 6.38 -5.68 -15.31
N LYS A 59 6.19 -4.53 -15.96
CA LYS A 59 7.12 -3.40 -15.82
C LYS A 59 6.81 -2.58 -14.59
N THR A 60 5.52 -2.46 -14.26
CA THR A 60 5.05 -1.58 -13.19
C THR A 60 4.28 -2.37 -12.15
N LYS A 61 4.51 -2.02 -10.89
CA LYS A 61 3.68 -2.42 -9.75
C LYS A 61 3.08 -1.16 -9.13
N GLN A 62 1.76 -1.10 -9.00
CA GLN A 62 1.07 -0.06 -8.25
C GLN A 62 0.71 -0.57 -6.86
N VAL A 63 1.16 0.13 -5.83
CA VAL A 63 0.79 -0.13 -4.44
C VAL A 63 -0.31 0.86 -4.04
N ARG A 64 -1.40 0.35 -3.46
CA ARG A 64 -2.58 1.12 -3.03
C ARG A 64 -2.99 0.70 -1.62
N PRO A 65 -2.41 1.30 -0.57
CA PRO A 65 -2.84 1.05 0.80
C PRO A 65 -4.17 1.74 1.11
N ILE A 66 -4.98 1.07 1.92
CA ILE A 66 -6.19 1.62 2.54
C ILE A 66 -5.92 1.73 4.04
N PHE A 67 -6.09 2.92 4.60
CA PHE A 67 -5.71 3.22 5.97
C PHE A 67 -6.68 4.19 6.64
N VAL A 68 -6.56 4.32 7.96
CA VAL A 68 -7.24 5.36 8.74
C VAL A 68 -6.16 6.25 9.34
N GLU A 69 -6.39 7.55 9.32
CA GLU A 69 -5.59 8.50 10.08
C GLU A 69 -6.24 8.71 11.45
N GLU A 70 -5.67 8.08 12.48
CA GLU A 70 -6.06 8.26 13.89
C GLU A 70 -5.34 9.47 14.49
N ASP A 71 -5.65 9.84 15.74
CA ASP A 71 -5.07 11.02 16.41
C ASP A 71 -3.53 10.99 16.48
N ILE A 72 -2.96 9.81 16.75
CA ILE A 72 -1.51 9.66 17.00
C ILE A 72 -0.78 8.82 15.95
N GLU A 73 -1.50 8.06 15.12
CA GLU A 73 -0.90 7.13 14.16
C GLU A 73 -1.74 6.99 12.88
N ILE A 74 -1.12 6.45 11.83
CA ILE A 74 -1.80 6.00 10.63
C ILE A 74 -1.83 4.48 10.65
N VAL A 75 -3.04 3.90 10.62
CA VAL A 75 -3.23 2.45 10.69
C VAL A 75 -3.59 1.90 9.32
N VAL A 76 -2.72 1.09 8.75
CA VAL A 76 -2.98 0.42 7.46
C VAL A 76 -3.85 -0.81 7.69
N ILE A 77 -5.01 -0.82 7.04
CA ILE A 77 -6.04 -1.87 7.19
C ILE A 77 -5.83 -2.96 6.15
N THR A 78 -5.65 -2.58 4.88
CA THR A 78 -5.39 -3.52 3.78
C THR A 78 -4.59 -2.82 2.68
N ILE A 79 -3.98 -3.59 1.78
CA ILE A 79 -3.10 -3.07 0.74
C ILE A 79 -3.43 -3.76 -0.56
N TYR A 80 -3.77 -3.05 -1.63
CA TYR A 80 -3.90 -3.64 -2.97
C TYR A 80 -2.63 -3.43 -3.79
N THR A 81 -2.32 -4.40 -4.64
CA THR A 81 -1.23 -4.32 -5.60
C THR A 81 -1.76 -4.62 -6.99
N TYR A 82 -1.44 -3.78 -7.96
CA TYR A 82 -1.78 -3.99 -9.36
C TYR A 82 -0.51 -4.10 -10.19
N TYR A 83 -0.50 -4.99 -11.15
CA TYR A 83 0.65 -5.26 -12.01
C TYR A 83 0.25 -5.05 -13.48
N PHE A 84 1.02 -4.24 -14.21
CA PHE A 84 0.79 -3.95 -15.63
C PHE A 84 2.09 -3.63 -16.39
#